data_AF-A0A7S2Q374-F1
#
_entry.id   AF-A0A7S2Q374-F1
#
_cell.length_a   1.000
_cell.length_b   1.000
_cell.length_c   1.000
_cell.angle_alpha   90.00
_cell.angle_beta   90.00
_cell.angle_gamma   90.00
#
_symmetry.space_group_name_H-M   'P 1'
#
loop_
_entity.id
_entity.type
_entity.pdbx_description
1 polymer ?
#
loop_
_entity_poly.entity_id
_entity_poly.type
_entity_poly.pdbx_seq_one_letter_code
_entity_poly.pdbx_strand_id
1 'polypeptide(L)'
;MGFPLIVRVSPPADNTKAPQMTLHGVIASHNWLDIRMRVIGYAPILSDQSWRSSKLKLGDAVYAVIHHFQLHPPSISQVVDENLSRLQQTLSGTSNNNATNRSNPPSTTSSSNNTHNKSNGVNVQAQVIDKKEAACKVDEEELSSLIPRVPSNFPEIEELSLSELNDFVNNKATLDKFINKISVVDALKELKESIEMSNVDTATANLALEEKVESTCMEVETLKQDLKSNVEKYRELDARRAAMTRPPEIHEAVRELTSAKKKALNESDEFADDWVESGGSDVSAFVKKFMDTRVLHHTRAAKAERLKMSM
;
A
#
# COMPACT_ATOMS: atom_id res chain seq x y z
N MET A 1 20.44 11.03 -3.07
CA MET A 1 19.40 11.12 -2.03
C MET A 1 18.12 11.59 -2.71
N GLY A 2 17.12 10.73 -2.87
CA GLY A 2 15.84 11.10 -3.49
C GLY A 2 14.84 11.45 -2.40
N PHE A 3 14.16 12.58 -2.53
CA PHE A 3 13.06 12.94 -1.61
C PHE A 3 11.75 12.37 -2.15
N PRO A 4 10.98 11.58 -1.36
CA PRO A 4 9.63 11.21 -1.73
C PRO A 4 8.76 12.47 -1.85
N LEU A 5 8.06 12.57 -2.99
CA LEU A 5 7.13 13.64 -3.31
C LEU A 5 5.74 13.05 -3.51
N ILE A 6 4.72 13.75 -3.01
CA ILE A 6 3.31 13.35 -3.16
C ILE A 6 2.65 14.29 -4.16
N VAL A 7 2.22 13.76 -5.31
CA VAL A 7 1.38 14.48 -6.27
C VAL A 7 -0.08 14.11 -6.02
N ARG A 8 -0.88 15.07 -5.56
CA ARG A 8 -2.33 14.91 -5.41
C ARG A 8 -3.01 15.25 -6.74
N VAL A 9 -3.88 14.36 -7.18
CA VAL A 9 -4.65 14.52 -8.42
C VAL A 9 -6.11 14.73 -8.05
N SER A 10 -6.68 15.85 -8.47
CA SER A 10 -8.09 16.19 -8.32
C SER A 10 -8.79 16.05 -9.66
N PRO A 11 -9.44 14.90 -9.92
CA PRO A 11 -10.24 14.73 -11.13
C PRO A 11 -11.51 15.60 -11.04
N PRO A 12 -11.96 16.19 -12.15
CA PRO A 12 -13.21 16.92 -12.17
C PRO A 12 -14.40 15.96 -12.18
N ALA A 13 -15.51 16.38 -11.56
CA ALA A 13 -16.74 15.59 -11.47
C ALA A 13 -17.33 15.27 -12.87
N ASP A 14 -17.19 16.22 -13.79
CA ASP A 14 -17.54 16.04 -15.20
C ASP A 14 -16.25 15.91 -16.01
N ASN A 15 -16.21 14.96 -16.95
CA ASN A 15 -15.05 14.69 -17.83
C ASN A 15 -14.74 15.85 -18.82
N THR A 16 -15.32 17.02 -18.57
CA THR A 16 -15.31 18.22 -19.39
C THR A 16 -14.26 19.22 -18.93
N LYS A 17 -13.76 19.14 -17.70
CA LYS A 17 -12.70 20.02 -17.17
C LYS A 17 -11.34 19.33 -17.16
N ALA A 18 -10.27 20.11 -17.14
CA ALA A 18 -8.92 19.60 -16.96
C ALA A 18 -8.71 19.12 -15.51
N PRO A 19 -8.00 18.01 -15.29
CA PRO A 19 -7.64 17.57 -13.94
C PRO A 19 -6.60 18.51 -13.34
N GLN A 20 -6.72 18.77 -12.04
CA GLN A 20 -5.73 19.56 -11.32
C GLN A 20 -4.73 18.62 -10.62
N MET A 21 -3.43 18.90 -10.78
CA MET A 21 -2.36 18.17 -10.09
C MET A 21 -1.57 19.14 -9.21
N THR A 22 -1.30 18.75 -7.97
CA THR A 22 -0.59 19.59 -7.00
C THR A 22 0.39 18.77 -6.19
N LEU A 23 1.60 19.28 -5.96
CA LEU A 23 2.47 18.72 -4.95
C LEU A 23 1.92 19.05 -3.56
N HIS A 24 1.89 18.03 -2.71
CA HIS A 24 1.34 18.13 -1.37
C HIS A 24 2.44 18.01 -0.31
N GLY A 25 2.30 18.78 0.77
CA GLY A 25 3.19 18.71 1.94
C GLY A 25 4.59 19.28 1.77
N VAL A 26 4.91 19.86 0.60
CA VAL A 26 6.21 20.52 0.33
C VAL A 26 6.02 21.85 -0.36
N ILE A 27 6.97 22.75 -0.13
CA ILE A 27 7.25 23.91 -0.97
C ILE A 27 8.52 23.57 -1.75
N ALA A 28 8.39 23.55 -3.08
CA ALA A 28 9.48 23.21 -3.99
C ALA A 28 9.50 24.17 -5.18
N SER A 29 10.71 24.48 -5.66
CA SER A 29 10.90 25.24 -6.89
C SER A 29 11.13 24.28 -8.06
N HIS A 30 10.30 24.40 -9.10
CA HIS A 30 10.45 23.68 -10.36
C HIS A 30 9.71 24.43 -11.49
N ASN A 31 10.21 24.36 -12.72
CA ASN A 31 9.65 25.09 -13.86
C ASN A 31 8.20 24.73 -14.20
N TRP A 32 7.75 23.55 -13.77
CA TRP A 32 6.38 23.08 -13.95
C TRP A 32 5.46 23.37 -12.76
N LEU A 33 5.92 24.06 -11.72
CA LEU A 33 5.12 24.35 -10.52
C LEU A 33 4.86 25.84 -10.39
N ASP A 34 3.65 26.20 -9.94
CA ASP A 34 3.34 27.56 -9.50
C ASP A 34 3.63 27.76 -8.00
N ILE A 35 3.47 28.98 -7.50
CA ILE A 35 3.65 29.32 -6.08
C ILE A 35 2.71 28.57 -5.12
N ARG A 36 1.64 27.96 -5.66
CA ARG A 36 0.67 27.13 -4.92
C ARG A 36 0.96 25.64 -5.09
N MET A 37 2.13 25.28 -5.61
CA MET A 37 2.58 23.91 -5.87
C MET A 37 1.71 23.16 -6.88
N ARG A 38 0.97 23.88 -7.73
CA ARG A 38 0.16 23.29 -8.80
C ARG A 38 1.00 23.08 -10.04
N VAL A 39 0.75 21.97 -10.73
CA VAL A 39 1.45 21.64 -11.98
C VAL A 39 0.91 22.50 -13.11
N ILE A 40 1.71 23.44 -13.59
CA ILE A 40 1.38 24.38 -14.68
C ILE A 40 2.22 24.16 -15.95
N GLY A 41 3.33 23.41 -15.87
CA GLY A 41 4.22 23.24 -17.03
C GLY A 41 3.83 22.13 -18.00
N TYR A 42 2.75 21.39 -17.72
CA TYR A 42 2.26 20.32 -18.59
C TYR A 42 1.09 20.85 -19.46
N ALA A 43 1.38 21.11 -20.74
CA ALA A 43 0.44 21.73 -21.69
C ALA A 43 -0.98 21.11 -21.70
N PRO A 44 -1.15 19.77 -21.64
CA PRO A 44 -2.49 19.18 -21.69
C PRO A 44 -3.41 19.51 -20.51
N ILE A 45 -2.88 19.89 -19.33
CA ILE A 45 -3.71 20.17 -18.13
C ILE A 45 -3.86 21.67 -17.83
N LEU A 46 -3.24 22.53 -18.64
CA LEU A 46 -3.26 23.98 -18.46
C LEU A 46 -4.63 24.62 -18.71
N SER A 47 -5.43 24.04 -19.62
CA SER A 47 -6.77 24.52 -19.91
C SER A 47 -7.72 23.38 -20.30
N ASP A 48 -9.01 23.57 -20.01
CA ASP A 48 -10.06 22.61 -20.36
C ASP A 48 -10.07 22.29 -21.86
N GLN A 49 -9.79 23.30 -22.70
CA GLN A 49 -9.71 23.13 -24.15
C GLN A 49 -8.52 22.25 -24.57
N SER A 50 -7.35 22.46 -23.96
CA SER A 50 -6.15 21.66 -24.24
C SER A 50 -6.36 20.21 -23.82
N TRP A 51 -6.95 19.99 -22.66
CA TRP A 51 -7.28 18.66 -22.14
C TRP A 51 -8.17 17.88 -23.11
N ARG A 52 -9.29 18.48 -23.54
CA ARG A 52 -10.21 17.84 -24.49
C ARG A 52 -9.56 17.56 -25.84
N SER A 53 -8.75 18.49 -26.34
CA SER A 53 -8.07 18.33 -27.63
C SER A 53 -7.00 17.24 -27.63
N SER A 54 -6.39 16.97 -26.46
CA SER A 54 -5.30 16.01 -26.31
C SER A 54 -5.75 14.55 -26.42
N LYS A 55 -7.03 14.24 -26.14
CA LYS A 55 -7.59 12.88 -26.05
C LYS A 55 -6.79 11.93 -25.12
N LEU A 56 -6.00 12.47 -24.20
CA LEU A 56 -5.20 11.70 -23.26
C LEU A 56 -6.07 11.12 -22.14
N LYS A 57 -5.67 9.96 -21.62
CA LYS A 57 -6.26 9.42 -20.38
C LYS A 57 -5.60 10.09 -19.19
N LEU A 58 -6.32 10.19 -18.07
CA LEU A 58 -5.78 10.74 -16.83
C LEU A 58 -4.51 10.02 -16.38
N GLY A 59 -4.48 8.69 -16.48
CA GLY A 59 -3.31 7.88 -16.13
C GLY A 59 -2.05 8.26 -16.92
N ASP A 60 -2.20 8.48 -18.23
CA ASP A 60 -1.08 8.86 -19.11
C ASP A 60 -0.56 10.26 -18.77
N ALA A 61 -1.47 11.18 -18.44
CA ALA A 61 -1.11 12.53 -18.00
C ALA A 61 -0.39 12.53 -16.64
N VAL A 62 -0.87 11.74 -15.68
CA VAL A 62 -0.24 11.59 -14.36
C VAL A 62 1.15 10.96 -14.52
N TYR A 63 1.26 9.91 -15.35
CA TYR A 63 2.53 9.27 -15.64
C TYR A 63 3.54 10.26 -16.25
N ALA A 64 3.13 11.05 -17.24
CA ALA A 64 4.02 12.04 -17.86
C ALA A 64 4.55 13.08 -16.86
N VAL A 65 3.69 13.57 -15.96
CA VAL A 65 4.09 14.52 -14.91
C VAL A 65 5.04 13.90 -13.89
N ILE A 66 4.74 12.70 -13.40
CA ILE A 66 5.61 11.99 -12.46
C ILE A 66 6.95 11.66 -13.11
N HIS A 67 6.93 11.17 -14.34
CA HIS A 67 8.13 10.83 -15.09
C HIS A 67 9.00 12.07 -15.32
N HIS A 68 8.40 13.23 -15.61
CA HIS A 68 9.14 14.47 -15.72
C HIS A 68 9.83 14.86 -14.40
N PHE A 69 9.15 14.74 -13.25
CA PHE A 69 9.75 15.00 -11.94
C PHE A 69 10.82 13.99 -11.52
N GLN A 70 10.79 12.77 -12.07
CA GLN A 70 11.87 11.80 -11.86
C GLN A 70 13.13 12.18 -12.66
N LEU A 71 12.96 12.71 -13.87
CA LEU A 71 14.06 13.16 -14.72
C LEU A 71 14.62 14.53 -14.28
N HIS A 72 13.73 15.42 -13.83
CA HIS A 72 14.02 16.79 -13.41
C HIS A 72 13.44 17.00 -12.00
N PRO A 73 14.16 16.55 -10.95
CA PRO A 73 13.64 16.60 -9.59
C PRO A 73 13.40 18.05 -9.13
N PRO A 74 12.23 18.35 -8.54
CA PRO A 74 11.97 19.63 -7.88
C PRO A 74 12.97 19.88 -6.74
N SER A 75 13.44 21.12 -6.62
CA SER A 75 14.29 21.53 -5.49
C SER A 75 13.41 21.91 -4.30
N ILE A 76 13.45 21.10 -3.24
CA ILE A 76 12.60 21.29 -2.05
C ILE A 76 13.22 22.36 -1.16
N SER A 77 12.46 23.42 -0.88
CA SER A 77 12.88 24.49 0.03
C SER A 77 12.38 24.27 1.45
N GLN A 78 11.16 23.73 1.61
CA GLN A 78 10.57 23.48 2.92
C GLN A 78 9.56 22.32 2.85
N VAL A 79 9.58 21.44 3.85
CA VAL A 79 8.54 20.43 4.06
C VAL A 79 7.54 21.02 5.05
N VAL A 80 6.28 21.13 4.64
CA VAL A 80 5.21 21.76 5.43
C VAL A 80 4.38 20.71 6.18
N ASP A 81 4.34 19.48 5.66
CA ASP A 81 3.62 18.38 6.29
C ASP A 81 4.54 17.58 7.23
N GLU A 82 4.15 17.50 8.48
CA GLU A 82 4.89 16.80 9.53
C GLU A 82 4.98 15.29 9.26
N ASN A 83 3.95 14.68 8.65
CA ASN A 83 3.96 13.26 8.29
C ASN A 83 4.93 12.99 7.14
N LEU A 84 4.98 13.90 6.17
CA LEU A 84 5.93 13.79 5.05
C LEU A 84 7.36 14.02 5.53
N SER A 85 7.56 14.94 6.49
CA SER A 85 8.85 15.18 7.13
C SER A 85 9.36 13.93 7.87
N ARG A 86 8.50 13.29 8.68
CA ARG A 86 8.81 12.01 9.36
C ARG A 86 9.13 10.90 8.36
N LEU A 87 8.38 10.80 7.26
CA LEU A 87 8.64 9.83 6.19
C LEU A 87 9.98 10.08 5.47
N GLN A 88 10.35 11.34 5.26
CA GLN A 88 11.63 11.69 4.66
C GLN A 88 12.80 11.39 5.61
N GLN A 89 12.64 11.61 6.92
CA GLN A 89 13.67 11.29 7.92
C GLN A 89 13.93 9.78 8.01
N THR A 90 12.89 8.95 7.98
CA THR A 90 13.06 7.49 7.99
C THR A 90 13.72 6.95 6.73
N LEU A 91 13.52 7.61 5.57
CA LEU A 91 14.10 7.20 4.28
C LEU A 91 15.52 7.74 4.03
N SER A 92 15.90 8.86 4.66
CA SER A 92 17.18 9.53 4.39
C SER A 92 18.35 9.04 5.24
N GLY A 93 18.11 8.22 6.28
CA GLY A 93 19.15 7.63 7.14
C GLY A 93 20.12 8.62 7.80
N THR A 94 19.87 9.92 7.71
CA THR A 94 20.80 10.98 8.11
C THR A 94 20.31 11.56 9.43
N SER A 95 20.89 11.08 10.52
CA SER A 95 20.76 11.67 11.84
C SER A 95 21.70 12.87 11.91
N ASN A 96 21.16 14.08 11.75
CA ASN A 96 21.87 15.32 12.05
C ASN A 96 21.28 15.91 13.33
N ASN A 97 22.06 15.80 14.40
CA ASN A 97 21.85 16.46 15.67
C ASN A 97 22.13 17.96 15.51
N ASN A 98 21.11 18.80 15.68
CA ASN A 98 21.22 20.10 16.35
C ASN A 98 19.82 20.63 16.71
N ALA A 99 19.65 20.85 18.02
CA ALA A 99 18.55 21.43 18.82
C ALA A 99 17.47 22.28 18.10
N THR A 100 16.16 22.15 18.39
CA THR A 100 15.53 22.41 19.70
C THR A 100 14.06 21.93 19.74
N ASN A 101 13.63 21.45 20.92
CA ASN A 101 12.26 21.38 21.46
C ASN A 101 11.17 20.47 20.83
N ARG A 102 10.95 19.35 21.55
CA ARG A 102 9.66 18.76 22.01
C ARG A 102 8.56 18.45 20.97
N SER A 103 8.41 17.16 20.63
CA SER A 103 7.29 16.27 21.04
C SER A 103 7.11 15.07 20.09
N ASN A 104 7.29 13.85 20.61
CA ASN A 104 6.98 12.54 19.98
C ASN A 104 5.57 12.08 20.43
N PRO A 105 4.82 11.16 19.74
CA PRO A 105 5.27 9.86 19.20
C PRO A 105 4.51 9.41 17.90
N PRO A 106 4.34 8.11 17.55
CA PRO A 106 5.30 6.99 17.42
C PRO A 106 5.39 6.41 15.98
N SER A 107 6.42 5.58 15.81
CA SER A 107 6.91 4.82 14.64
C SER A 107 6.03 3.67 14.12
N THR A 108 6.19 3.30 12.84
CA THR A 108 6.28 1.87 12.44
C THR A 108 7.00 1.64 11.10
N THR A 109 7.96 0.74 11.18
CA THR A 109 8.63 -0.03 10.14
C THR A 109 7.65 -0.82 9.27
N SER A 110 7.81 -0.74 7.95
CA SER A 110 7.32 -1.75 7.01
C SER A 110 8.49 -2.23 6.15
N SER A 111 8.65 -3.55 6.09
CA SER A 111 9.38 -4.22 5.03
C SER A 111 8.44 -5.26 4.46
N SER A 112 8.02 -5.00 3.23
CA SER A 112 7.45 -5.96 2.30
C SER A 112 8.44 -6.05 1.15
N ASN A 113 8.77 -7.25 0.69
CA ASN A 113 8.29 -7.74 -0.62
C ASN A 113 8.92 -9.09 -1.03
N ASN A 114 8.03 -9.99 -1.47
CA ASN A 114 8.05 -10.78 -2.73
C ASN A 114 9.37 -10.81 -3.53
N THR A 115 9.80 -11.92 -4.17
CA THR A 115 9.04 -12.72 -5.17
C THR A 115 9.84 -13.97 -5.64
N HIS A 116 9.13 -15.04 -6.03
CA HIS A 116 9.46 -16.16 -6.97
C HIS A 116 10.90 -16.72 -7.16
N ASN A 117 11.12 -18.01 -6.90
CA ASN A 117 11.13 -19.09 -7.94
C ASN A 117 11.39 -20.52 -7.38
N LYS A 118 10.63 -21.49 -7.91
CA LYS A 118 10.85 -22.95 -8.08
C LYS A 118 11.16 -23.91 -6.90
N SER A 119 10.25 -24.89 -6.84
CA SER A 119 10.39 -26.33 -6.55
C SER A 119 10.67 -26.84 -5.13
N ASN A 120 9.78 -27.78 -4.76
CA ASN A 120 9.89 -28.89 -3.82
C ASN A 120 9.91 -28.62 -2.31
N GLY A 121 9.07 -29.40 -1.63
CA GLY A 121 9.38 -29.93 -0.31
C GLY A 121 8.60 -29.30 0.84
N VAL A 122 7.62 -30.06 1.32
CA VAL A 122 7.03 -29.98 2.65
C VAL A 122 8.09 -29.65 3.71
N ASN A 123 7.90 -28.60 4.51
CA ASN A 123 8.21 -28.69 5.94
C ASN A 123 7.49 -27.63 6.78
N VAL A 124 7.04 -28.10 7.94
CA VAL A 124 6.37 -27.39 9.02
C VAL A 124 7.39 -26.56 9.78
N GLN A 125 7.08 -25.31 10.14
CA GLN A 125 7.63 -24.74 11.38
C GLN A 125 6.77 -23.63 11.96
N ALA A 126 6.36 -23.87 13.21
CA ALA A 126 5.71 -22.95 14.10
C ALA A 126 6.55 -21.67 14.29
N GLN A 127 5.92 -20.51 14.18
CA GLN A 127 6.55 -19.26 14.59
C GLN A 127 6.15 -18.92 16.02
N VAL A 128 7.21 -18.86 16.81
CA VAL A 128 7.32 -18.44 18.20
C VAL A 128 6.81 -17.00 18.33
N ILE A 129 6.00 -16.78 19.36
CA ILE A 129 5.57 -15.46 19.81
C ILE A 129 6.82 -14.73 20.33
N ASP A 130 7.33 -13.78 19.56
CA ASP A 130 8.39 -12.88 20.03
C ASP A 130 7.80 -11.93 21.08
N LYS A 131 8.18 -12.17 22.35
CA LYS A 131 8.04 -11.21 23.44
C LYS A 131 8.84 -9.96 23.04
N LYS A 132 8.13 -8.93 22.58
CA LYS A 132 8.69 -7.60 22.35
C LYS A 132 9.20 -7.05 23.69
N GLU A 133 10.51 -7.08 23.87
CA GLU A 133 11.21 -6.45 24.99
C GLU A 133 10.76 -4.99 25.12
N ALA A 134 10.45 -4.58 26.36
CA ALA A 134 9.99 -3.25 26.69
C ALA A 134 11.02 -2.20 26.24
N ALA A 135 10.68 -1.43 25.20
CA ALA A 135 11.45 -0.29 24.75
C ALA A 135 11.25 0.90 25.70
N CYS A 136 11.77 0.79 26.92
CA CYS A 136 12.03 1.93 27.82
C CYS A 136 13.46 1.78 28.32
N LYS A 137 14.43 2.03 27.44
CA LYS A 137 15.79 2.35 27.91
C LYS A 137 15.74 3.81 28.32
N VAL A 138 15.47 4.04 29.59
CA VAL A 138 15.63 5.37 30.19
C VAL A 138 17.14 5.57 30.32
N ASP A 139 17.69 6.59 29.65
CA ASP A 139 19.08 6.97 29.87
C ASP A 139 19.21 7.43 31.33
N GLU A 140 19.94 6.64 32.14
CA GLU A 140 20.20 6.92 33.56
C GLU A 140 20.82 8.31 33.76
N GLU A 141 21.57 8.80 32.77
CA GLU A 141 22.16 10.12 32.78
C GLU A 141 21.12 11.23 32.66
N GLU A 142 20.06 11.03 31.84
CA GLU A 142 18.94 11.97 31.71
C GLU A 142 18.07 11.95 32.99
N LEU A 143 17.82 10.77 33.56
CA LEU A 143 17.09 10.62 34.83
C LEU A 143 17.84 11.28 36.00
N SER A 144 19.17 11.14 36.05
CA SER A 144 20.02 11.76 37.08
C SER A 144 20.07 13.29 37.00
N SER A 145 19.75 13.86 35.83
CA SER A 145 19.70 15.32 35.64
C SER A 145 18.41 15.96 36.15
N LEU A 146 17.33 15.17 36.25
CA LEU A 146 16.01 15.62 36.70
C LEU A 146 15.87 15.57 38.22
N ILE A 147 16.61 14.68 38.90
CA ILE A 147 16.61 14.55 40.35
C ILE A 147 17.60 15.57 40.94
N PRO A 148 17.18 16.47 41.84
CA PRO A 148 18.09 17.38 42.52
C PRO A 148 19.20 16.62 43.24
N ARG A 149 20.46 17.02 43.04
CA ARG A 149 21.60 16.38 43.71
C ARG A 149 21.57 16.68 45.21
N VAL A 150 21.83 15.65 46.03
CA VAL A 150 21.98 15.82 47.47
C VAL A 150 23.16 16.74 47.76
N PRO A 151 22.97 17.84 48.51
CA PRO A 151 24.06 18.72 48.91
C PRO A 151 25.14 17.97 49.71
N SER A 152 26.41 18.33 49.50
CA SER A 152 27.55 17.75 50.24
C SER A 152 27.63 18.20 51.70
N ASN A 153 26.97 19.30 52.03
CA ASN A 153 26.85 19.87 53.37
C ASN A 153 25.52 20.61 53.50
N PHE A 154 25.07 20.79 54.74
CA PHE A 154 23.84 21.49 55.09
C PHE A 154 24.21 22.65 56.00
N PRO A 155 24.53 23.84 55.45
CA PRO A 155 24.95 24.99 56.24
C PRO A 155 23.91 25.37 57.30
N GLU A 156 22.63 25.11 57.04
CA GLU A 156 21.53 25.32 57.98
C GLU A 156 21.61 24.41 59.22
N ILE A 157 22.36 23.30 59.15
CA ILE A 157 22.64 22.41 60.28
C ILE A 157 23.94 22.82 61.00
N GLU A 158 24.91 23.35 60.26
CA GLU A 158 26.19 23.83 60.82
C GLU A 158 26.03 25.10 61.67
N GLU A 159 24.97 25.89 61.44
CA GLU A 159 24.64 27.10 62.20
C GLU A 159 23.83 26.85 63.50
N LEU A 160 23.38 25.62 63.75
CA LEU A 160 22.56 25.28 64.92
C LEU A 160 23.39 25.12 66.20
N SER A 161 22.81 25.52 67.34
CA SER A 161 23.43 25.29 68.65
C SER A 161 23.41 23.80 69.05
N LEU A 162 24.35 23.40 69.92
CA LEU A 162 24.43 22.03 70.47
C LEU A 162 23.12 21.57 71.14
N SER A 163 22.38 22.48 71.76
CA SER A 163 21.06 22.21 72.36
C SER A 163 19.99 21.91 71.31
N GLU A 164 19.98 22.65 70.20
CA GLU A 164 19.05 22.44 69.08
C GLU A 164 19.38 21.16 68.30
N LEU A 165 20.67 20.87 68.14
CA LEU A 165 21.14 19.64 67.50
C LEU A 165 20.77 18.40 68.34
N ASN A 166 20.87 18.50 69.67
CA ASN A 166 20.43 17.44 70.58
C ASN A 166 18.90 17.26 70.56
N ASP A 167 18.14 18.34 70.37
CA ASP A 167 16.68 18.25 70.17
C ASP A 167 16.34 17.60 68.83
N PHE A 168 17.05 17.92 67.74
CA PHE A 168 16.89 17.28 66.43
C PHE A 168 17.15 15.77 66.46
N VAL A 169 18.17 15.33 67.20
CA VAL A 169 18.52 13.91 67.34
C VAL A 169 17.48 13.15 68.17
N ASN A 170 16.90 13.78 69.19
CA ASN A 170 15.99 13.13 70.13
C ASN A 170 14.49 13.31 69.79
N ASN A 171 14.14 14.25 68.90
CA ASN A 171 12.77 14.60 68.57
C ASN A 171 12.52 14.58 67.05
N LYS A 172 12.07 13.43 66.55
CA LYS A 172 11.75 13.23 65.12
C LYS A 172 10.78 14.27 64.54
N ALA A 173 9.82 14.77 65.34
CA ALA A 173 8.86 15.76 64.87
C ALA A 173 9.49 17.14 64.61
N THR A 174 10.56 17.48 65.34
CA THR A 174 11.33 18.71 65.07
C THR A 174 12.16 18.57 63.80
N LEU A 175 12.78 17.40 63.59
CA LEU A 175 13.50 17.05 62.38
C LEU A 175 12.61 17.08 61.13
N ASP A 176 11.43 16.47 61.17
CA ASP A 176 10.49 16.49 60.04
C ASP A 176 10.04 17.92 59.71
N LYS A 177 9.82 18.78 60.71
CA LYS A 177 9.50 20.20 60.48
C LYS A 177 10.64 20.97 59.82
N PHE A 178 11.89 20.62 60.12
CA PHE A 178 13.05 21.22 59.48
C PHE A 178 13.24 20.72 58.04
N ILE A 179 13.12 19.41 57.81
CA ILE A 179 13.17 18.81 56.47
C ILE A 179 12.11 19.43 55.55
N ASN A 180 10.90 19.67 56.07
CA ASN A 180 9.83 20.35 55.33
C ASN A 180 10.04 21.87 55.11
N LYS A 181 11.09 22.47 55.67
CA LYS A 181 11.50 23.86 55.36
C LYS A 181 12.57 23.92 54.26
N ILE A 182 13.19 22.80 53.89
CA ILE A 182 14.24 22.75 52.88
C ILE A 182 13.57 22.80 51.49
N SER A 183 13.88 23.85 50.73
CA SER A 183 13.31 24.08 49.38
C SER A 183 13.54 22.94 48.40
N VAL A 184 14.67 22.22 48.53
CA VAL A 184 15.00 21.05 47.70
C VAL A 184 14.02 19.89 47.93
N VAL A 185 13.52 19.72 49.16
CA VAL A 185 12.55 18.68 49.50
C VAL A 185 11.20 18.99 48.88
N ASP A 186 10.80 20.26 48.85
CA ASP A 186 9.57 20.70 48.20
C ASP A 186 9.65 20.52 46.68
N ALA A 187 10.77 20.90 46.06
CA ALA A 187 10.99 20.65 44.63
C ALA A 187 10.93 19.15 44.27
N LEU A 188 11.42 18.26 45.15
CA LEU A 188 11.33 16.81 44.95
C LEU A 188 9.90 16.27 45.08
N LYS A 189 9.11 16.82 46.02
CA LYS A 189 7.69 16.46 46.18
C LYS A 189 6.87 16.91 44.97
N GLU A 190 7.08 18.14 44.49
CA GLU A 190 6.42 18.66 43.29
C GLU A 190 6.79 17.83 42.06
N LEU A 191 8.06 17.44 41.90
CA LEU A 191 8.50 16.56 40.82
C LEU A 191 7.81 15.19 40.91
N LYS A 192 7.73 14.60 42.10
CA LYS A 192 7.03 13.33 42.34
C LYS A 192 5.56 13.42 41.93
N GLU A 193 4.85 14.43 42.43
CA GLU A 193 3.43 14.65 42.13
C GLU A 193 3.19 14.88 40.64
N SER A 194 4.08 15.64 39.99
CA SER A 194 4.02 15.88 38.54
C SER A 194 4.18 14.59 37.73
N ILE A 195 5.13 13.72 38.10
CA ILE A 195 5.33 12.41 37.44
C ILE A 195 4.12 11.50 37.68
N GLU A 196 3.62 11.44 38.91
CA GLU A 196 2.45 10.62 39.25
C GLU A 196 1.22 11.07 38.46
N MET A 197 0.96 12.38 38.39
CA MET A 197 -0.15 12.94 37.60
C MET A 197 0.01 12.64 36.12
N SER A 198 1.20 12.90 35.55
CA SER A 198 1.49 12.64 34.14
C SER A 198 1.32 11.17 33.77
N ASN A 199 1.68 10.24 34.66
CA ASN A 199 1.50 8.82 34.45
C ASN A 199 0.02 8.43 34.45
N VAL A 200 -0.77 8.97 35.38
CA VAL A 200 -2.22 8.75 35.42
C VAL A 200 -2.91 9.32 34.18
N ASP A 201 -2.56 10.54 33.77
CA ASP A 201 -3.10 11.18 32.56
C ASP A 201 -2.77 10.35 31.30
N THR A 202 -1.53 9.85 31.21
CA THR A 202 -1.11 9.00 30.09
C THR A 202 -1.85 7.66 30.11
N ALA A 203 -2.00 7.04 31.27
CA ALA A 203 -2.71 5.77 31.42
C ALA A 203 -4.20 5.90 31.05
N THR A 204 -4.86 6.97 31.49
CA THR A 204 -6.27 7.25 31.17
C THR A 204 -6.47 7.56 29.69
N ALA A 205 -5.57 8.34 29.08
CA ALA A 205 -5.59 8.60 27.64
C ALA A 205 -5.38 7.32 26.81
N ASN A 206 -4.44 6.46 27.22
CA ASN A 206 -4.21 5.16 26.58
C ASN A 206 -5.43 4.24 26.69
N LEU A 207 -6.06 4.19 27.86
CA LEU A 207 -7.28 3.40 28.08
C LEU A 207 -8.43 3.89 27.20
N ALA A 208 -8.60 5.21 27.05
CA ALA A 208 -9.60 5.78 26.15
C ALA A 208 -9.37 5.45 24.66
N LEU A 209 -8.12 5.18 24.26
CA LEU A 209 -7.78 4.78 22.90
C LEU A 209 -8.04 3.29 22.63
N GLU A 210 -8.17 2.44 23.66
CA GLU A 210 -8.38 1.00 23.53
C GLU A 210 -9.64 0.69 22.72
N GLU A 211 -10.78 1.29 23.09
CA GLU A 211 -12.05 1.10 22.39
C GLU A 211 -11.96 1.51 20.91
N LYS A 212 -11.27 2.62 20.62
CA LYS A 212 -11.10 3.11 19.26
C LYS A 212 -10.22 2.16 18.42
N VAL A 213 -9.17 1.63 19.02
CA VAL A 213 -8.28 0.65 18.36
C VAL A 213 -9.05 -0.64 18.09
N GLU A 214 -9.80 -1.15 19.07
CA GLU A 214 -10.60 -2.37 18.91
C GLU A 214 -11.66 -2.19 17.82
N SER A 215 -12.41 -1.09 17.84
CA SER A 215 -13.40 -0.75 16.82
C SER A 215 -12.79 -0.69 15.42
N THR A 216 -11.66 0.00 15.26
CA THR A 216 -10.97 0.11 13.97
C THR A 216 -10.45 -1.25 13.48
N CYS A 217 -9.91 -2.07 14.39
CA CYS A 217 -9.45 -3.42 14.05
C CYS A 217 -10.61 -4.31 13.57
N MET A 218 -11.77 -4.25 14.24
CA MET A 218 -12.97 -4.98 13.81
C MET A 218 -13.47 -4.53 12.43
N GLU A 219 -13.46 -3.22 12.16
CA GLU A 219 -13.82 -2.67 10.85
C GLU A 219 -12.87 -3.17 9.76
N VAL A 220 -11.56 -3.12 10.00
CA VAL A 220 -10.54 -3.59 9.05
C VAL A 220 -10.69 -5.08 8.74
N GLU A 221 -10.93 -5.93 9.75
CA GLU A 221 -11.16 -7.36 9.52
C GLU A 221 -12.45 -7.62 8.74
N THR A 222 -13.50 -6.85 8.99
CA THR A 222 -14.75 -6.93 8.22
C THR A 222 -14.52 -6.57 6.75
N LEU A 223 -13.86 -5.43 6.48
CA LEU A 223 -13.53 -4.99 5.12
C LEU A 223 -12.64 -5.99 4.39
N LYS A 224 -11.66 -6.58 5.09
CA LYS A 224 -10.77 -7.59 4.53
C LYS A 224 -11.53 -8.86 4.15
N GLN A 225 -12.48 -9.28 4.97
CA GLN A 225 -13.33 -10.42 4.68
C GLN A 225 -14.25 -10.14 3.46
N ASP A 226 -14.84 -8.95 3.39
CA ASP A 226 -15.68 -8.53 2.25
C ASP A 226 -14.89 -8.45 0.95
N LEU A 227 -13.68 -7.87 0.99
CA LEU A 227 -12.78 -7.82 -0.16
C LEU A 227 -12.45 -9.22 -0.66
N LYS A 228 -12.12 -10.15 0.25
CA LYS A 228 -11.83 -11.54 -0.09
C LYS A 228 -13.03 -12.21 -0.79
N SER A 229 -14.23 -12.02 -0.25
CA SER A 229 -15.47 -12.53 -0.84
C SER A 229 -15.73 -11.97 -2.24
N ASN A 230 -15.54 -10.66 -2.43
CA ASN A 230 -15.75 -10.00 -3.72
C ASN A 230 -14.70 -10.39 -4.76
N VAL A 231 -13.44 -10.56 -4.36
CA VAL A 231 -12.38 -11.05 -5.24
C VAL A 231 -12.69 -12.46 -5.73
N GLU A 232 -13.19 -13.34 -4.86
CA GLU A 232 -13.54 -14.71 -5.27
C GLU A 232 -14.71 -14.72 -6.27
N LYS A 233 -15.78 -13.96 -5.99
CA LYS A 233 -16.90 -13.78 -6.93
C LYS A 233 -16.44 -13.22 -8.27
N TYR A 234 -15.54 -12.23 -8.24
CA TYR A 234 -14.99 -11.66 -9.47
C TYR A 234 -14.20 -12.70 -10.27
N ARG A 235 -13.37 -13.51 -9.62
CA ARG A 235 -12.61 -14.59 -10.26
C ARG A 235 -13.52 -15.61 -10.93
N GLU A 236 -14.61 -16.01 -10.27
CA GLU A 236 -15.60 -16.92 -10.85
C GLU A 236 -16.25 -16.30 -12.10
N LEU A 237 -16.66 -15.04 -12.03
CA LEU A 237 -17.26 -14.32 -13.16
C LEU A 237 -16.27 -14.15 -14.32
N ASP A 238 -15.02 -13.82 -14.03
CA ASP A 238 -13.96 -13.66 -15.03
C ASP A 238 -13.63 -15.00 -15.69
N ALA A 239 -13.54 -16.08 -14.92
CA ALA A 239 -13.37 -17.43 -15.46
C ALA A 239 -14.53 -17.83 -16.38
N ARG A 240 -15.77 -17.53 -15.99
CA ARG A 240 -16.96 -17.77 -16.83
C ARG A 240 -16.92 -16.94 -18.11
N ARG A 241 -16.58 -15.66 -18.01
CA ARG A 241 -16.42 -14.78 -19.16
C ARG A 241 -15.33 -15.30 -20.09
N ALA A 242 -14.17 -15.68 -19.55
CA ALA A 242 -13.07 -16.22 -20.32
C ALA A 242 -13.49 -17.50 -21.05
N ALA A 243 -14.24 -18.40 -20.41
CA ALA A 243 -14.76 -19.59 -21.06
C ALA A 243 -15.72 -19.28 -22.22
N MET A 244 -16.60 -18.28 -22.06
CA MET A 244 -17.57 -17.88 -23.11
C MET A 244 -16.95 -17.08 -24.25
N THR A 245 -15.91 -16.30 -23.96
CA THR A 245 -15.29 -15.39 -24.93
C THR A 245 -13.99 -15.91 -25.51
N ARG A 246 -13.50 -17.07 -25.04
CA ARG A 246 -12.32 -17.74 -25.59
C ARG A 246 -12.56 -18.00 -27.08
N PRO A 247 -11.77 -17.37 -27.98
CA PRO A 247 -11.82 -17.72 -29.38
C PRO A 247 -11.46 -19.21 -29.52
N PRO A 248 -12.15 -19.97 -30.40
CA PRO A 248 -11.77 -21.34 -30.69
C PRO A 248 -10.28 -21.41 -31.06
N GLU A 249 -9.55 -22.38 -30.51
CA GLU A 249 -8.17 -22.59 -30.92
C GLU A 249 -8.14 -22.89 -32.42
N ILE A 250 -7.40 -22.09 -33.19
CA ILE A 250 -7.33 -22.23 -34.65
C ILE A 250 -6.84 -23.64 -35.01
N HIS A 251 -5.88 -24.19 -34.25
CA HIS A 251 -5.42 -25.58 -34.41
C HIS A 251 -6.54 -26.61 -34.20
N GLU A 252 -7.38 -26.44 -33.18
CA GLU A 252 -8.51 -27.32 -32.91
C GLU A 252 -9.57 -27.22 -34.01
N ALA A 253 -9.93 -26.01 -34.43
CA ALA A 253 -10.87 -25.78 -35.52
C ALA A 253 -10.37 -26.37 -36.86
N VAL A 254 -9.08 -26.23 -37.15
CA VAL A 254 -8.44 -26.83 -38.33
C VAL A 254 -8.45 -28.36 -38.26
N ARG A 255 -8.17 -28.94 -37.08
CA ARG A 255 -8.21 -30.39 -36.85
C ARG A 255 -9.62 -30.94 -37.07
N GLU A 256 -10.63 -30.29 -36.49
CA GLU A 256 -12.04 -30.67 -36.63
C GLU A 256 -12.50 -30.57 -38.08
N LEU A 257 -12.18 -29.46 -38.78
CA LEU A 257 -12.48 -29.29 -40.20
C LEU A 257 -11.79 -30.34 -41.08
N THR A 258 -10.56 -30.73 -40.75
CA THR A 258 -9.82 -31.77 -41.48
C THR A 258 -10.49 -33.13 -41.33
N SER A 259 -10.95 -33.46 -40.11
CA SER A 259 -11.73 -34.67 -39.83
C SER A 259 -13.06 -34.66 -40.59
N ALA A 260 -13.84 -33.56 -40.49
CA ALA A 260 -15.12 -33.41 -41.17
C ALA A 260 -15.01 -33.39 -42.69
N LYS A 261 -13.88 -32.88 -43.23
CA LYS A 261 -13.55 -33.00 -44.66
C LYS A 261 -13.36 -34.46 -45.04
N LYS A 262 -12.50 -35.19 -44.33
CA LYS A 262 -12.22 -36.61 -44.60
C LYS A 262 -13.50 -37.45 -44.51
N LYS A 263 -14.36 -37.17 -43.53
CA LYS A 263 -15.66 -37.85 -43.40
C LYS A 263 -16.55 -37.64 -44.63
N ALA A 264 -16.69 -36.40 -45.13
CA ALA A 264 -17.47 -36.14 -46.34
C ALA A 264 -16.88 -36.81 -47.58
N LEU A 265 -15.56 -36.91 -47.67
CA LEU A 265 -14.90 -37.66 -48.75
C LEU A 265 -15.31 -39.14 -48.70
N ASN A 266 -15.13 -39.77 -47.54
CA ASN A 266 -15.50 -41.17 -47.35
C ASN A 266 -17.00 -41.41 -47.61
N GLU A 267 -17.89 -40.56 -47.08
CA GLU A 267 -19.34 -40.66 -47.32
C GLU A 267 -19.69 -40.57 -48.81
N SER A 268 -18.96 -39.75 -49.59
CA SER A 268 -19.17 -39.66 -51.04
C SER A 268 -18.62 -40.86 -51.80
N ASP A 269 -17.54 -41.48 -51.31
CA ASP A 269 -16.96 -42.70 -51.89
C ASP A 269 -17.88 -43.89 -51.60
N GLU A 270 -18.27 -44.09 -50.34
CA GLU A 270 -19.21 -45.14 -49.91
C GLU A 270 -20.53 -45.05 -50.68
N PHE A 271 -21.14 -43.86 -50.78
CA PHE A 271 -22.37 -43.69 -51.54
C PHE A 271 -22.20 -43.94 -53.05
N ALA A 272 -21.01 -43.70 -53.62
CA ALA A 272 -20.73 -44.01 -55.01
C ALA A 272 -20.61 -45.52 -55.25
N ASP A 273 -19.92 -46.22 -54.36
CA ASP A 273 -19.79 -47.67 -54.40
C ASP A 273 -21.17 -48.35 -54.23
N ASP A 274 -21.95 -47.93 -53.23
CA ASP A 274 -23.33 -48.41 -52.99
C ASP A 274 -24.24 -48.25 -54.22
N TRP A 275 -24.11 -47.12 -54.94
CA TRP A 275 -24.91 -46.86 -56.13
C TRP A 275 -24.56 -47.79 -57.29
N VAL A 276 -23.27 -48.10 -57.46
CA VAL A 276 -22.78 -49.07 -58.46
C VAL A 276 -23.26 -50.48 -58.11
N GLU A 277 -23.13 -50.89 -56.84
CA GLU A 277 -23.58 -52.21 -56.36
C GLU A 277 -25.09 -52.40 -56.49
N SER A 278 -25.88 -51.33 -56.30
CA SER A 278 -27.33 -51.32 -56.45
C SER A 278 -27.81 -51.33 -57.92
N GLY A 279 -26.89 -51.42 -58.88
CA GLY A 279 -27.20 -51.49 -60.31
C GLY A 279 -27.52 -50.14 -60.96
N GLY A 280 -27.11 -49.02 -60.36
CA GLY A 280 -27.18 -47.70 -60.98
C GLY A 280 -28.61 -47.15 -61.16
N SER A 281 -29.46 -47.28 -60.13
CA SER A 281 -30.81 -46.69 -60.11
C SER A 281 -30.79 -45.15 -60.08
N ASP A 282 -31.95 -44.47 -60.02
CA ASP A 282 -32.14 -43.00 -60.10
C ASP A 282 -30.86 -42.12 -60.15
N VAL A 283 -30.36 -41.94 -61.38
CA VAL A 283 -29.15 -41.16 -61.69
C VAL A 283 -29.26 -39.72 -61.19
N SER A 284 -30.47 -39.14 -61.24
CA SER A 284 -30.68 -37.74 -60.90
C SER A 284 -30.49 -37.49 -59.39
N ALA A 285 -31.01 -38.39 -58.56
CA ALA A 285 -30.82 -38.35 -57.12
C ALA A 285 -29.36 -38.63 -56.72
N PHE A 286 -28.71 -39.59 -57.41
CA PHE A 286 -27.30 -39.88 -57.21
C PHE A 286 -26.41 -38.67 -57.47
N VAL A 287 -26.50 -38.09 -58.68
CA VAL A 287 -25.67 -36.95 -59.08
C VAL A 287 -25.86 -35.79 -58.09
N LYS A 288 -27.10 -35.49 -57.70
CA LYS A 288 -27.39 -34.44 -56.74
C LYS A 288 -26.70 -34.70 -55.40
N LYS A 289 -26.92 -35.85 -54.77
CA LYS A 289 -26.36 -36.18 -53.45
C LYS A 289 -24.83 -36.27 -53.48
N PHE A 290 -24.26 -36.88 -54.51
CA PHE A 290 -22.81 -37.00 -54.66
C PHE A 290 -22.15 -35.63 -54.86
N MET A 291 -22.72 -34.77 -55.71
CA MET A 291 -22.25 -33.40 -55.90
C MET A 291 -22.35 -32.58 -54.62
N ASP A 292 -23.48 -32.63 -53.90
CA ASP A 292 -23.66 -31.90 -52.64
C ASP A 292 -22.58 -32.29 -51.61
N THR A 293 -22.30 -33.58 -51.45
CA THR A 293 -21.27 -34.08 -50.51
C THR A 293 -19.86 -33.70 -50.95
N ARG A 294 -19.55 -33.72 -52.25
CA ARG A 294 -18.23 -33.30 -52.80
C ARG A 294 -18.01 -31.80 -52.68
N VAL A 295 -19.03 -30.99 -52.97
CA VAL A 295 -18.99 -29.54 -52.74
C VAL A 295 -18.73 -29.25 -51.26
N LEU A 296 -19.36 -30.00 -50.35
CA LEU A 296 -19.13 -29.88 -48.91
C LEU A 296 -17.70 -30.24 -48.52
N HIS A 297 -17.12 -31.32 -49.07
CA HIS A 297 -15.71 -31.68 -48.90
C HIS A 297 -14.77 -30.54 -49.33
N HIS A 298 -14.92 -30.03 -50.56
CA HIS A 298 -14.04 -28.98 -51.08
C HIS A 298 -14.21 -27.65 -50.34
N THR A 299 -15.44 -27.31 -49.95
CA THR A 299 -15.72 -26.12 -49.12
C THR A 299 -15.02 -26.22 -47.76
N ARG A 300 -15.06 -27.38 -47.11
CA ARG A 300 -14.34 -27.62 -45.85
C ARG A 300 -12.82 -27.58 -46.06
N ALA A 301 -12.31 -28.10 -47.17
CA ALA A 301 -10.89 -28.03 -47.53
C ALA A 301 -10.40 -26.59 -47.64
N ALA A 302 -11.09 -25.76 -48.44
CA ALA A 302 -10.75 -24.36 -48.62
C ALA A 302 -10.85 -23.56 -47.31
N LYS A 303 -11.86 -23.85 -46.47
CA LYS A 303 -11.98 -23.24 -45.13
C LYS A 303 -10.83 -23.62 -44.21
N ALA A 304 -10.41 -24.89 -44.20
CA ALA A 304 -9.29 -25.35 -43.40
C ALA A 304 -7.96 -24.72 -43.85
N GLU A 305 -7.73 -24.61 -45.15
CA GLU A 305 -6.55 -23.94 -45.72
C GLU A 305 -6.52 -22.45 -45.36
N ARG A 306 -7.65 -21.75 -45.54
CA ARG A 306 -7.76 -20.33 -45.15
C ARG A 306 -7.47 -20.12 -43.67
N LEU A 307 -7.97 -21.00 -42.80
CA LEU A 307 -7.69 -20.92 -41.36
C LEU A 307 -6.23 -21.21 -41.01
N LYS A 308 -5.58 -22.13 -41.73
CA LYS A 308 -4.14 -22.38 -41.61
C LYS A 308 -3.30 -21.19 -42.08
N MET A 309 -3.77 -20.43 -43.09
CA MET A 309 -3.08 -19.24 -43.58
C MET A 309 -3.25 -18.02 -42.66
N SER A 310 -4.29 -18.00 -41.83
CA SER A 310 -4.52 -16.96 -40.82
C SER A 310 -3.85 -17.24 -39.47
N MET A 311 -3.13 -18.35 -39.36
CA MET A 311 -2.32 -18.74 -38.21
C MET A 311 -0.91 -18.16 -38.35
#